data_AF-A0A848XV87-F1
#
_entry.id   AF-A0A848XV87-F1
#
_cell.length_a   1.000
_cell.length_b   1.000
_cell.length_c   1.000
_cell.angle_alpha   90.00
_cell.angle_beta   90.00
_cell.angle_gamma   90.00
#
_symmetry.space_group_name_H-M   'P 1'
#
loop_
_entity.id
_entity.type
_entity.pdbx_description
1 polymer ?
#
loop_
_entity_poly.entity_id
_entity_poly.type
_entity_poly.pdbx_seq_one_letter_code
_entity_poly.pdbx_strand_id
1 'polypeptide(L)'
;PNIKERRDYSCALFDETGRAVALGDHMPVHLGAMPMSVTAALDSLGTLRPGDVACLNDPFNGGTHLPDITLLTSVEDRGGHVLGYVASRAHHSDVGGMSPGSMPLAREIYQEGLRIPPVRLFAGGQRNEDLWKLILANVRTPEERAGDLDAQLAALHTGRERLQELARRRGTAQTRSAMTALIDYADRLVASGIERIPDGRYQAEDFLDDDGFGATDIPIRVSLTVRGSSLTVDFGGSAPQTEGGVNAVAAITHSAIRYVVRCIVESLLEDPLPAGGGSMNAVDVRLPARSVVDAALPASVAAGNVETSQRITDVLLAAFGEALPNVAPALSQGTMNNTTVGGIDPRNDQVFAYYETVGGGMGGGPTGPGLSGVHCHMSNSLNTPVEALEHAYPFRVTHYGFRPGSGGSGRHRGGDGLRRDIELLTDATVTLLSERRVRGPGGRNGGGNGAPGRNLLTVDGEKRELPGKATLRAPAGSVLSIRSPGGGGWGIPEVLDS
;
A
#
# COMPACT_ATOMS: atom_id res chain seq x y z
N PRO A 1 10.10 -14.79 -3.25
CA PRO A 1 10.40 -13.64 -4.16
C PRO A 1 9.98 -12.25 -3.67
N ASN A 2 8.86 -12.11 -2.94
CA ASN A 2 8.25 -10.82 -2.62
C ASN A 2 9.17 -9.81 -1.92
N ILE A 3 9.74 -10.17 -0.75
CA ILE A 3 10.66 -9.27 -0.02
C ILE A 3 11.97 -9.07 -0.81
N LYS A 4 12.57 -10.17 -1.31
CA LYS A 4 13.90 -10.17 -1.95
C LYS A 4 13.97 -9.39 -3.26
N GLU A 5 13.04 -9.64 -4.17
CA GLU A 5 13.06 -9.08 -5.54
C GLU A 5 12.19 -7.82 -5.64
N ARG A 6 10.93 -7.90 -5.18
CA ARG A 6 9.96 -6.79 -5.30
C ARG A 6 10.16 -5.69 -4.26
N ARG A 7 10.83 -5.98 -3.15
CA ARG A 7 11.07 -5.08 -2.00
C ARG A 7 9.79 -4.55 -1.35
N ASP A 8 8.83 -5.45 -1.18
CA ASP A 8 7.54 -5.15 -0.53
C ASP A 8 7.68 -5.14 1.01
N TYR A 9 8.39 -4.11 1.51
CA TYR A 9 8.64 -3.89 2.94
C TYR A 9 8.93 -2.40 3.23
N SER A 10 8.77 -2.00 4.49
CA SER A 10 9.28 -0.73 5.04
C SER A 10 9.96 -0.96 6.39
N CYS A 11 11.04 -0.23 6.63
CA CYS A 11 11.64 -0.07 7.96
C CYS A 11 11.34 1.33 8.50
N ALA A 12 11.29 1.49 9.82
CA ALA A 12 10.97 2.76 10.46
C ALA A 12 11.71 2.95 11.80
N LEU A 13 11.93 4.22 12.16
CA LEU A 13 12.56 4.68 13.39
C LEU A 13 11.60 5.60 14.16
N PHE A 14 11.48 5.37 15.45
CA PHE A 14 10.62 6.11 16.36
C PHE A 14 11.40 6.62 17.58
N ASP A 15 10.97 7.75 18.14
CA ASP A 15 11.51 8.28 19.40
C ASP A 15 11.03 7.47 20.62
N GLU A 16 11.46 7.83 21.83
CA GLU A 16 11.03 7.13 23.06
C GLU A 16 9.52 7.17 23.36
N THR A 17 8.78 8.08 22.72
CA THR A 17 7.32 8.21 22.86
C THR A 17 6.54 7.52 21.74
N GLY A 18 7.23 6.91 20.78
CA GLY A 18 6.62 6.22 19.63
C GLY A 18 6.25 7.14 18.47
N ARG A 19 6.76 8.39 18.43
CA ARG A 19 6.56 9.30 17.28
C ARG A 19 7.53 8.97 16.15
N ALA A 20 7.05 9.01 14.90
CA ALA A 20 7.82 8.61 13.72
C ALA A 20 8.93 9.63 13.38
N VAL A 21 10.18 9.23 13.52
CA VAL A 21 11.37 10.03 13.17
C VAL A 21 11.72 9.85 11.69
N ALA A 22 11.67 8.61 11.20
CA ALA A 22 11.92 8.27 9.80
C ALA A 22 11.08 7.05 9.40
N LEU A 23 10.46 7.13 8.21
CA LEU A 23 9.68 6.05 7.60
C LEU A 23 10.31 5.69 6.25
N GLY A 24 10.45 4.39 5.96
CA GLY A 24 10.93 3.92 4.67
C GLY A 24 9.95 4.27 3.54
N ASP A 25 10.45 4.98 2.53
CA ASP A 25 9.69 5.56 1.41
C ASP A 25 9.17 4.55 0.38
N HIS A 26 9.56 3.27 0.50
CA HIS A 26 9.28 2.23 -0.49
C HIS A 26 7.78 1.94 -0.66
N MET A 27 6.98 2.00 0.41
CA MET A 27 5.53 1.76 0.37
C MET A 27 4.77 2.90 1.05
N PRO A 28 4.18 3.85 0.28
CA PRO A 28 3.41 4.95 0.85
C PRO A 28 2.21 4.52 1.72
N VAL A 29 1.67 3.31 1.51
CA VAL A 29 0.60 2.73 2.34
C VAL A 29 1.03 2.43 3.79
N HIS A 30 2.33 2.45 4.08
CA HIS A 30 2.85 2.33 5.44
C HIS A 30 2.98 3.67 6.18
N LEU A 31 2.81 4.82 5.52
CA LEU A 31 3.11 6.14 6.11
C LEU A 31 2.22 6.53 7.31
N GLY A 32 0.96 6.09 7.33
CA GLY A 32 0.05 6.23 8.48
C GLY A 32 -0.07 4.93 9.29
N ALA A 33 -0.06 3.78 8.63
CA ALA A 33 -0.25 2.49 9.28
C ALA A 33 0.92 2.06 10.17
N MET A 34 2.18 2.33 9.78
CA MET A 34 3.32 1.95 10.61
C MET A 34 3.32 2.69 11.97
N PRO A 35 3.14 4.04 12.04
CA PRO A 35 2.92 4.72 13.32
C PRO A 35 1.78 4.13 14.15
N MET A 36 0.62 3.87 13.53
CA MET A 36 -0.55 3.32 14.25
C MET A 36 -0.30 1.91 14.81
N SER A 37 0.44 1.05 14.10
CA SER A 37 0.90 -0.23 14.65
C SER A 37 1.84 -0.07 15.85
N VAL A 38 2.74 0.91 15.83
CA VAL A 38 3.63 1.16 16.97
C VAL A 38 2.85 1.66 18.18
N THR A 39 1.91 2.59 17.99
CA THR A 39 0.97 3.02 19.04
C THR A 39 0.20 1.83 19.61
N ALA A 40 -0.47 1.03 18.77
CA ALA A 40 -1.25 -0.12 19.22
C ALA A 40 -0.40 -1.18 19.96
N ALA A 41 0.85 -1.40 19.52
CA ALA A 41 1.78 -2.29 20.20
C ALA A 41 2.20 -1.76 21.58
N LEU A 42 2.52 -0.47 21.71
CA LEU A 42 2.94 0.15 22.96
C LEU A 42 1.77 0.31 23.95
N ASP A 43 0.57 0.63 23.47
CA ASP A 43 -0.65 0.72 24.29
C ASP A 43 -1.03 -0.65 24.86
N SER A 44 -0.91 -1.71 24.06
CA SER A 44 -1.30 -3.07 24.48
C SER A 44 -0.23 -3.80 25.31
N LEU A 45 1.05 -3.62 25.00
CA LEU A 45 2.15 -4.38 25.63
C LEU A 45 2.94 -3.56 26.66
N GLY A 46 2.75 -2.24 26.72
CA GLY A 46 3.58 -1.30 27.43
C GLY A 46 4.94 -1.07 26.77
N THR A 47 5.82 -0.33 27.44
CA THR A 47 7.22 -0.17 27.03
C THR A 47 7.90 -1.53 26.88
N LEU A 48 8.42 -1.81 25.68
CA LEU A 48 9.16 -3.02 25.38
C LEU A 48 10.48 -3.06 26.16
N ARG A 49 10.83 -4.24 26.67
CA ARG A 49 12.10 -4.48 27.40
C ARG A 49 13.22 -4.87 26.42
N PRO A 50 14.50 -4.75 26.84
CA PRO A 50 15.61 -5.21 26.01
C PRO A 50 15.46 -6.68 25.61
N GLY A 51 15.40 -6.94 24.30
CA GLY A 51 15.18 -8.27 23.74
C GLY A 51 13.72 -8.70 23.61
N ASP A 52 12.75 -7.85 23.99
CA ASP A 52 11.36 -8.03 23.55
C ASP A 52 11.25 -7.71 22.05
N VAL A 53 10.46 -8.50 21.34
CA VAL A 53 10.01 -8.18 19.98
C VAL A 53 8.50 -8.33 19.94
N ALA A 54 7.79 -7.24 19.69
CA ALA A 54 6.36 -7.26 19.44
C ALA A 54 6.09 -7.65 17.97
N CYS A 55 4.97 -8.34 17.74
CA CYS A 55 4.47 -8.77 16.43
C CYS A 55 2.98 -8.47 16.35
N LEU A 56 2.53 -7.94 15.20
CA LEU A 56 1.12 -7.69 14.89
C LEU A 56 0.88 -7.55 13.37
N ASN A 57 -0.31 -7.91 12.92
CA ASN A 57 -0.82 -7.57 11.57
C ASN A 57 -2.30 -7.12 11.58
N ASP A 58 -2.98 -7.15 12.73
CA ASP A 58 -4.42 -6.90 12.83
C ASP A 58 -4.80 -5.49 12.30
N PRO A 59 -5.57 -5.37 11.20
CA PRO A 59 -5.92 -4.09 10.58
C PRO A 59 -6.70 -3.17 11.50
N PHE A 60 -7.47 -3.75 12.43
CA PHE A 60 -8.25 -3.00 13.42
C PHE A 60 -7.40 -2.55 14.63
N ASN A 61 -6.11 -2.94 14.65
CA ASN A 61 -5.10 -2.51 15.63
C ASN A 61 -3.84 -1.94 14.91
N GLY A 62 -4.05 -1.14 13.85
CA GLY A 62 -2.98 -0.41 13.14
C GLY A 62 -2.33 -1.16 11.96
N GLY A 63 -2.73 -2.40 11.69
CA GLY A 63 -2.38 -3.10 10.44
C GLY A 63 -2.95 -2.41 9.19
N THR A 64 -2.54 -2.88 8.02
CA THR A 64 -3.07 -2.48 6.69
C THR A 64 -4.06 -3.53 6.20
N HIS A 65 -3.57 -4.76 6.06
CA HIS A 65 -4.26 -6.01 5.77
C HIS A 65 -3.43 -7.16 6.39
N LEU A 66 -3.95 -8.40 6.42
CA LEU A 66 -3.27 -9.50 7.12
C LEU A 66 -1.87 -9.88 6.59
N PRO A 67 -1.58 -9.84 5.27
CA PRO A 67 -0.22 -10.12 4.78
C PRO A 67 0.89 -9.24 5.37
N ASP A 68 0.59 -8.01 5.80
CA ASP A 68 1.62 -7.05 6.22
C ASP A 68 1.94 -7.19 7.72
N ILE A 69 2.83 -8.12 8.05
CA ILE A 69 3.26 -8.36 9.43
C ILE A 69 4.25 -7.27 9.85
N THR A 70 3.99 -6.62 10.98
CA THR A 70 4.88 -5.63 11.62
C THR A 70 5.59 -6.27 12.82
N LEU A 71 6.92 -6.15 12.86
CA LEU A 71 7.73 -6.41 14.04
C LEU A 71 8.27 -5.09 14.63
N LEU A 72 8.39 -5.01 15.95
CA LEU A 72 8.84 -3.83 16.69
C LEU A 72 9.74 -4.22 17.87
N THR A 73 10.85 -3.51 18.09
CA THR A 73 11.70 -3.69 19.28
C THR A 73 12.16 -2.34 19.83
N SER A 74 12.46 -2.29 21.14
CA SER A 74 13.12 -1.16 21.76
C SER A 74 14.58 -1.04 21.30
N VAL A 75 15.09 0.18 21.42
CA VAL A 75 16.51 0.48 21.31
C VAL A 75 16.92 1.20 22.59
N GLU A 76 17.96 0.73 23.25
CA GLU A 76 18.41 1.28 24.54
C GLU A 76 19.68 2.13 24.42
N ASP A 77 19.82 3.10 25.32
CA ASP A 77 21.08 3.78 25.56
C ASP A 77 22.03 2.98 26.48
N ARG A 78 23.24 3.51 26.72
CA ARG A 78 24.25 2.86 27.58
C ARG A 78 23.82 2.68 29.04
N GLY A 79 22.81 3.42 29.51
CA GLY A 79 22.24 3.27 30.85
C GLY A 79 21.08 2.27 30.92
N GLY A 80 20.70 1.66 29.78
CA GLY A 80 19.56 0.75 29.69
C GLY A 80 18.20 1.44 29.56
N HIS A 81 18.16 2.76 29.35
CA HIS A 81 16.90 3.48 29.12
C HIS A 81 16.53 3.42 27.63
N VAL A 82 15.23 3.33 27.32
CA VAL A 82 14.73 3.32 25.94
C VAL A 82 15.09 4.64 25.25
N LEU A 83 15.96 4.56 24.24
CA LEU A 83 16.35 5.64 23.34
C LEU A 83 15.30 5.88 22.25
N GLY A 84 14.59 4.84 21.84
CA GLY A 84 13.55 4.87 20.83
C GLY A 84 13.14 3.45 20.44
N TYR A 85 12.45 3.32 19.30
CA TYR A 85 12.06 2.02 18.77
C TYR A 85 12.40 1.91 17.28
N VAL A 86 12.64 0.69 16.82
CA VAL A 86 12.74 0.37 15.39
C VAL A 86 11.67 -0.65 15.01
N ALA A 87 11.06 -0.44 13.86
CA ALA A 87 10.02 -1.32 13.32
C ALA A 87 10.36 -1.78 11.90
N SER A 88 9.90 -2.97 11.54
CA SER A 88 9.95 -3.50 10.19
C SER A 88 8.59 -4.11 9.84
N ARG A 89 8.00 -3.68 8.72
CA ARG A 89 6.80 -4.29 8.14
C ARG A 89 7.16 -4.88 6.80
N ALA A 90 6.73 -6.11 6.54
CA ALA A 90 6.91 -6.76 5.26
C ALA A 90 5.64 -7.49 4.84
N HIS A 91 5.39 -7.54 3.53
CA HIS A 91 4.28 -8.29 2.98
C HIS A 91 4.65 -9.77 2.85
N HIS A 92 4.03 -10.61 3.68
CA HIS A 92 4.11 -12.06 3.62
C HIS A 92 3.12 -12.58 2.59
N SER A 93 3.62 -13.18 1.50
CA SER A 93 2.81 -13.67 0.37
C SER A 93 1.76 -14.74 0.72
N ASP A 94 1.73 -15.29 1.93
CA ASP A 94 0.62 -16.11 2.42
C ASP A 94 0.60 -16.14 3.95
N VAL A 95 -0.49 -15.67 4.55
CA VAL A 95 -0.77 -15.77 5.99
C VAL A 95 -2.00 -16.66 6.26
N GLY A 96 -2.27 -17.62 5.37
CA GLY A 96 -3.43 -18.52 5.44
C GLY A 96 -4.68 -17.99 4.72
N GLY A 97 -5.85 -18.23 5.31
CA GLY A 97 -7.15 -17.77 4.77
C GLY A 97 -7.73 -18.69 3.70
N MET A 98 -8.85 -18.30 3.08
CA MET A 98 -9.64 -19.16 2.19
C MET A 98 -9.03 -19.35 0.79
N SER A 99 -8.17 -18.45 0.32
CA SER A 99 -7.43 -18.60 -0.95
C SER A 99 -5.92 -18.36 -0.75
N PRO A 100 -5.06 -18.94 -1.61
CA PRO A 100 -3.64 -18.62 -1.62
C PRO A 100 -3.38 -17.13 -1.83
N GLY A 101 -2.33 -16.61 -1.21
CA GLY A 101 -1.96 -15.20 -1.31
C GLY A 101 -2.53 -14.33 -0.19
N SER A 102 -3.48 -14.84 0.61
CA SER A 102 -4.22 -14.09 1.64
C SER A 102 -4.86 -12.78 1.17
N MET A 103 -5.17 -12.71 -0.13
CA MET A 103 -5.93 -11.65 -0.78
C MET A 103 -7.25 -12.20 -1.39
N PRO A 104 -8.12 -12.87 -0.61
CA PRO A 104 -9.34 -13.47 -1.17
C PRO A 104 -10.37 -12.43 -1.59
N LEU A 105 -11.26 -12.82 -2.50
CA LEU A 105 -12.60 -12.23 -2.57
C LEU A 105 -13.42 -12.75 -1.37
N ALA A 106 -13.38 -12.00 -0.27
CA ALA A 106 -13.98 -12.36 1.02
C ALA A 106 -14.99 -11.32 1.50
N ARG A 107 -15.78 -11.73 2.50
CA ARG A 107 -16.76 -10.89 3.21
C ARG A 107 -16.30 -10.50 4.62
N GLU A 108 -15.61 -11.42 5.30
CA GLU A 108 -15.15 -11.24 6.67
C GLU A 108 -13.62 -11.38 6.78
N ILE A 109 -13.01 -10.62 7.68
CA ILE A 109 -11.56 -10.67 7.97
C ILE A 109 -11.06 -12.08 8.30
N TYR A 110 -11.90 -12.92 8.91
CA TYR A 110 -11.57 -14.30 9.27
C TYR A 110 -11.30 -15.20 8.07
N GLN A 111 -11.75 -14.80 6.87
CA GLN A 111 -11.51 -15.51 5.62
C GLN A 111 -10.17 -15.11 4.98
N GLU A 112 -9.55 -14.00 5.39
CA GLU A 112 -8.31 -13.48 4.80
C GLU A 112 -7.06 -14.22 5.29
N GLY A 113 -7.06 -14.69 6.55
CA GLY A 113 -5.93 -15.41 7.13
C GLY A 113 -5.77 -15.18 8.64
N LEU A 114 -4.55 -15.42 9.10
CA LEU A 114 -4.17 -15.32 10.50
C LEU A 114 -4.13 -13.85 10.94
N ARG A 115 -5.02 -13.48 11.85
CA ARG A 115 -5.03 -12.15 12.50
C ARG A 115 -4.27 -12.20 13.82
N ILE A 116 -3.13 -11.53 13.84
CA ILE A 116 -2.18 -11.43 14.95
C ILE A 116 -2.42 -10.06 15.64
N PRO A 117 -3.08 -10.01 16.81
CA PRO A 117 -3.13 -8.81 17.65
C PRO A 117 -1.74 -8.51 18.23
N PRO A 118 -1.52 -7.35 18.87
CA PRO A 118 -0.25 -7.06 19.54
C PRO A 118 0.17 -8.16 20.55
N VAL A 119 1.24 -8.88 20.22
CA VAL A 119 1.81 -9.96 21.06
C VAL A 119 3.33 -9.91 21.08
N ARG A 120 3.95 -10.48 22.13
CA ARG A 120 5.40 -10.69 22.20
C ARG A 120 5.80 -11.96 21.43
N LEU A 121 6.48 -11.79 20.30
CA LEU A 121 7.16 -12.86 19.55
C LEU A 121 8.46 -13.27 20.24
N PHE A 122 9.15 -12.31 20.85
CA PHE A 122 10.24 -12.54 21.79
C PHE A 122 9.96 -11.80 23.10
N ALA A 123 10.36 -12.41 24.22
CA ALA A 123 10.34 -11.79 25.54
C ALA A 123 11.73 -11.95 26.18
N GLY A 124 12.40 -10.84 26.52
CA GLY A 124 13.75 -10.86 27.10
C GLY A 124 14.79 -11.64 26.28
N GLY A 125 14.66 -11.65 24.95
CA GLY A 125 15.54 -12.38 24.03
C GLY A 125 15.19 -13.86 23.81
N GLN A 126 14.17 -14.40 24.49
CA GLN A 126 13.67 -15.76 24.26
C GLN A 126 12.49 -15.75 23.29
N ARG A 127 12.53 -16.61 22.26
CA ARG A 127 11.44 -16.74 21.28
C ARG A 127 10.23 -17.44 21.92
N ASN A 128 9.04 -16.92 21.63
CA ASN A 128 7.79 -17.58 21.96
C ASN A 128 7.53 -18.73 20.99
N GLU A 129 8.06 -19.92 21.31
CA GLU A 129 7.98 -21.11 20.46
C GLU A 129 6.55 -21.53 20.13
N ASP A 130 5.58 -21.32 21.03
CA ASP A 130 4.20 -21.75 20.80
C ASP A 130 3.46 -20.78 19.86
N LEU A 131 3.70 -19.47 20.00
CA LEU A 131 3.24 -18.48 19.00
C LEU A 131 3.90 -18.72 17.63
N TRP A 132 5.19 -19.01 17.59
CA TRP A 132 5.91 -19.30 16.35
C TRP A 132 5.33 -20.52 15.63
N LYS A 133 5.12 -21.64 16.34
CA LYS A 133 4.44 -22.83 15.80
C LYS A 133 3.02 -22.52 15.34
N LEU A 134 2.25 -21.74 16.11
CA LEU A 134 0.87 -21.38 15.76
C LEU A 134 0.84 -20.56 14.46
N ILE A 135 1.74 -19.60 14.29
CA ILE A 135 1.86 -18.83 13.03
C ILE A 135 2.17 -19.78 11.88
N LEU A 136 3.24 -20.59 11.97
CA LEU A 136 3.66 -21.46 10.88
C LEU A 136 2.68 -22.60 10.57
N ALA A 137 1.85 -23.03 11.53
CA ALA A 137 0.81 -24.03 11.28
C ALA A 137 -0.40 -23.49 10.48
N ASN A 138 -0.55 -22.16 10.34
CA ASN A 138 -1.70 -21.53 9.70
C ASN A 138 -1.39 -20.91 8.32
N VAL A 139 -0.21 -21.18 7.75
CA VAL A 139 0.25 -20.61 6.46
C VAL A 139 0.59 -21.70 5.46
N ARG A 140 0.49 -21.41 4.16
CA ARG A 140 0.75 -22.41 3.10
C ARG A 140 2.23 -22.72 2.89
N THR A 141 3.13 -21.77 3.13
CA THR A 141 4.57 -21.92 2.89
C THR A 141 5.40 -21.66 4.16
N PRO A 142 5.32 -22.53 5.19
CA PRO A 142 5.88 -22.26 6.52
C PRO A 142 7.40 -22.01 6.53
N GLU A 143 8.18 -22.70 5.68
CA GLU A 143 9.63 -22.48 5.57
C GLU A 143 9.95 -21.07 5.04
N GLU A 144 9.20 -20.59 4.03
CA GLU A 144 9.33 -19.22 3.54
C GLU A 144 8.89 -18.19 4.59
N ARG A 145 7.77 -18.43 5.29
CA ARG A 145 7.26 -17.51 6.31
C ARG A 145 8.20 -17.39 7.51
N ALA A 146 8.86 -18.48 7.90
CA ALA A 146 9.95 -18.45 8.87
C ALA A 146 11.11 -17.56 8.39
N GLY A 147 11.54 -17.72 7.14
CA GLY A 147 12.59 -16.90 6.53
C GLY A 147 12.23 -15.41 6.43
N ASP A 148 10.97 -15.07 6.13
CA ASP A 148 10.49 -13.69 6.08
C ASP A 148 10.45 -13.05 7.50
N LEU A 149 10.06 -13.80 8.54
CA LEU A 149 10.18 -13.35 9.94
C LEU A 149 11.65 -13.15 10.35
N ASP A 150 12.54 -14.07 10.00
CA ASP A 150 13.98 -13.96 10.28
C ASP A 150 14.61 -12.76 9.57
N ALA A 151 14.20 -12.47 8.33
CA ALA A 151 14.62 -11.27 7.60
C ALA A 151 14.16 -9.97 8.30
N GLN A 152 12.93 -9.94 8.82
CA GLN A 152 12.43 -8.80 9.61
C GLN A 152 13.20 -8.63 10.93
N LEU A 153 13.52 -9.73 11.63
CA LEU A 153 14.34 -9.71 12.86
C LEU A 153 15.76 -9.18 12.58
N ALA A 154 16.37 -9.56 11.45
CA ALA A 154 17.67 -9.04 11.02
C ALA A 154 17.63 -7.54 10.68
N ALA A 155 16.53 -7.05 10.09
CA ALA A 155 16.31 -5.62 9.86
C ALA A 155 16.18 -4.84 11.17
N LEU A 156 15.42 -5.36 12.15
CA LEU A 156 15.33 -4.77 13.50
C LEU A 156 16.68 -4.70 14.20
N HIS A 157 17.45 -5.79 14.15
CA HIS A 157 18.80 -5.84 14.72
C HIS A 157 19.70 -4.74 14.13
N THR A 158 19.71 -4.62 12.80
CA THR A 158 20.49 -3.58 12.08
C THR A 158 20.05 -2.17 12.48
N GLY A 159 18.74 -1.90 12.57
CA GLY A 159 18.21 -0.61 13.00
C GLY A 159 18.63 -0.24 14.42
N ARG A 160 18.54 -1.19 15.35
CA ARG A 160 18.96 -1.03 16.75
C ARG A 160 20.44 -0.69 16.86
N GLU A 161 21.30 -1.45 16.18
CA GLU A 161 22.75 -1.21 16.18
C GLU A 161 23.12 0.18 15.65
N ARG A 162 22.46 0.64 14.57
CA ARG A 162 22.76 1.95 13.97
C ARG A 162 22.31 3.12 14.83
N LEU A 163 21.15 3.02 15.49
CA LEU A 163 20.73 4.06 16.44
C LEU A 163 21.61 4.07 17.70
N GLN A 164 22.00 2.90 18.22
CA GLN A 164 22.98 2.79 19.31
C GLN A 164 24.35 3.33 18.91
N GLU A 165 24.81 3.09 17.68
CA GLU A 165 26.02 3.68 17.11
C GLU A 165 25.94 5.21 17.05
N LEU A 166 24.81 5.78 16.60
CA LEU A 166 24.61 7.22 16.56
C LEU A 166 24.68 7.84 17.97
N ALA A 167 23.99 7.24 18.95
CA ALA A 167 24.04 7.67 20.35
C ALA A 167 25.41 7.50 21.00
N ARG A 168 26.20 6.48 20.62
CA ARG A 168 27.60 6.34 21.06
C ARG A 168 28.52 7.43 20.47
N ARG A 169 28.26 7.87 19.24
CA ARG A 169 29.08 8.87 18.51
C ARG A 169 28.71 10.32 18.86
N ARG A 170 27.44 10.60 19.15
CA ARG A 170 26.88 11.96 19.38
C ARG A 170 26.42 12.21 20.81
N GLY A 171 26.25 11.17 21.61
CA GLY A 171 25.64 11.24 22.94
C GLY A 171 24.12 11.08 22.89
N THR A 172 23.55 10.42 23.90
CA THR A 172 22.11 10.14 24.02
C THR A 172 21.26 11.40 23.93
N ALA A 173 21.58 12.44 24.71
CA ALA A 173 20.80 13.67 24.77
C ALA A 173 20.75 14.41 23.43
N GLN A 174 21.88 14.53 22.72
CA GLN A 174 21.92 15.11 21.38
C GLN A 174 21.13 14.28 20.37
N THR A 175 21.15 12.95 20.50
CA THR A 175 20.41 12.05 19.61
C THR A 175 18.90 12.21 19.79
N ARG A 176 18.39 12.19 21.04
CA ARG A 176 16.95 12.46 21.32
C ARG A 176 16.53 13.84 20.84
N SER A 177 17.31 14.87 21.15
CA SER A 177 17.03 16.24 20.72
C SER A 177 16.96 16.37 19.20
N ALA A 178 17.84 15.70 18.46
CA ALA A 178 17.80 15.67 17.00
C ALA A 178 16.55 14.93 16.45
N MET A 179 16.15 13.82 17.07
CA MET A 179 14.93 13.08 16.67
C MET A 179 13.67 13.95 16.85
N THR A 180 13.51 14.59 18.01
CA THR A 180 12.40 15.54 18.25
C THR A 180 12.46 16.74 17.29
N ALA A 181 13.64 17.33 17.07
CA ALA A 181 13.78 18.48 16.18
C ALA A 181 13.42 18.15 14.71
N LEU A 182 13.67 16.91 14.24
CA LEU A 182 13.25 16.45 12.92
C LEU A 182 11.72 16.32 12.79
N ILE A 183 11.06 15.76 13.82
CA ILE A 183 9.59 15.64 13.87
C ILE A 183 8.96 17.04 13.85
N ASP A 184 9.37 17.90 14.78
CA ASP A 184 8.82 19.25 14.93
C ASP A 184 9.09 20.12 13.68
N TYR A 185 10.21 19.89 12.99
CA TYR A 185 10.53 20.59 11.73
C TYR A 185 9.63 20.14 10.57
N ALA A 186 9.39 18.84 10.44
CA ALA A 186 8.45 18.32 9.44
C ALA A 186 7.02 18.87 9.66
N ASP A 187 6.54 18.92 10.92
CA ASP A 187 5.24 19.52 11.24
C ASP A 187 5.16 21.02 10.87
N ARG A 188 6.25 21.79 11.06
CA ARG A 188 6.32 23.20 10.61
C ARG A 188 6.30 23.34 9.09
N LEU A 189 6.98 22.46 8.35
CA LEU A 189 6.94 22.48 6.88
C LEU A 189 5.56 22.11 6.35
N VAL A 190 4.90 21.10 6.93
CA VAL A 190 3.50 20.75 6.58
C VAL A 190 2.57 21.94 6.80
N ALA A 191 2.64 22.59 7.96
CA ALA A 191 1.85 23.79 8.25
C ALA A 191 2.11 24.95 7.25
N SER A 192 3.38 25.20 6.90
CA SER A 192 3.76 26.25 5.94
C SER A 192 3.37 25.92 4.50
N GLY A 193 3.37 24.64 4.11
CA GLY A 193 2.88 24.21 2.81
C GLY A 193 1.36 24.30 2.69
N ILE A 194 0.62 23.98 3.77
CA ILE A 194 -0.84 24.18 3.83
C ILE A 194 -1.21 25.66 3.70
N GLU A 195 -0.44 26.56 4.32
CA GLU A 195 -0.64 28.02 4.21
C GLU A 195 -0.44 28.58 2.78
N ARG A 196 0.23 27.85 1.88
CA ARG A 196 0.32 28.20 0.45
C ARG A 196 -0.89 27.75 -0.37
N ILE A 197 -1.80 26.96 0.20
CA ILE A 197 -3.04 26.55 -0.45
C ILE A 197 -4.09 27.64 -0.20
N PRO A 198 -4.85 28.10 -1.20
CA PRO A 198 -5.87 29.12 -0.98
C PRO A 198 -6.93 28.67 0.06
N ASP A 199 -7.32 29.59 0.94
CA ASP A 199 -8.42 29.38 1.88
C ASP A 199 -9.72 29.09 1.12
N GLY A 200 -10.40 28.00 1.50
CA GLY A 200 -11.56 27.56 0.74
C GLY A 200 -12.08 26.19 1.17
N ARG A 201 -13.08 25.72 0.41
CA ARG A 201 -13.64 24.37 0.52
C ARG A 201 -13.69 23.74 -0.87
N TYR A 202 -13.03 22.59 -1.00
CA TYR A 202 -12.81 21.87 -2.25
C TYR A 202 -13.38 20.46 -2.11
N GLN A 203 -13.98 19.92 -3.16
CA GLN A 203 -14.69 18.65 -3.08
C GLN A 203 -14.36 17.74 -4.27
N ALA A 204 -14.30 16.44 -4.03
CA ALA A 204 -14.23 15.46 -5.10
C ALA A 204 -14.98 14.18 -4.74
N GLU A 205 -15.45 13.48 -5.77
CA GLU A 205 -15.93 12.10 -5.66
C GLU A 205 -15.37 11.26 -6.81
N ASP A 206 -15.15 9.98 -6.52
CA ASP A 206 -14.88 8.94 -7.51
C ASP A 206 -15.34 7.59 -6.91
N PHE A 207 -15.37 6.53 -7.72
CA PHE A 207 -16.14 5.33 -7.45
C PHE A 207 -15.31 4.07 -7.64
N LEU A 208 -15.35 3.15 -6.69
CA LEU A 208 -14.89 1.78 -6.93
C LEU A 208 -15.88 1.08 -7.88
N ASP A 209 -15.36 0.27 -8.80
CA ASP A 209 -16.17 -0.39 -9.83
C ASP A 209 -17.21 -1.34 -9.20
N ASP A 210 -16.79 -2.18 -8.25
CA ASP A 210 -17.63 -3.16 -7.54
C ASP A 210 -17.02 -3.62 -6.19
N ASP A 211 -17.77 -4.36 -5.37
CA ASP A 211 -17.24 -5.10 -4.20
C ASP A 211 -17.03 -6.62 -4.46
N GLY A 212 -17.39 -7.09 -5.66
CA GLY A 212 -17.39 -8.52 -6.03
C GLY A 212 -18.54 -9.36 -5.44
N PHE A 213 -19.47 -8.76 -4.68
CA PHE A 213 -20.67 -9.43 -4.15
C PHE A 213 -22.00 -8.78 -4.56
N GLY A 214 -21.95 -7.67 -5.31
CA GLY A 214 -23.10 -7.10 -6.02
C GLY A 214 -23.30 -5.61 -5.81
N ALA A 215 -22.53 -4.97 -4.92
CA ALA A 215 -22.45 -3.52 -4.89
C ALA A 215 -21.57 -3.06 -6.07
N THR A 216 -22.01 -2.03 -6.77
CA THR A 216 -21.33 -1.42 -7.93
C THR A 216 -21.31 0.09 -7.78
N ASP A 217 -20.36 0.76 -8.43
CA ASP A 217 -20.21 2.22 -8.42
C ASP A 217 -20.21 2.78 -6.98
N ILE A 218 -19.33 2.25 -6.13
CA ILE A 218 -19.30 2.53 -4.69
C ILE A 218 -18.56 3.87 -4.45
N PRO A 219 -19.25 4.93 -3.97
CA PRO A 219 -18.66 6.27 -3.91
C PRO A 219 -17.67 6.43 -2.75
N ILE A 220 -16.52 7.03 -3.06
CA ILE A 220 -15.65 7.69 -2.09
C ILE A 220 -15.75 9.19 -2.34
N ARG A 221 -16.00 9.96 -1.28
CA ARG A 221 -16.17 11.41 -1.31
C ARG A 221 -15.21 12.06 -0.35
N VAL A 222 -14.65 13.21 -0.73
CA VAL A 222 -13.83 14.03 0.15
C VAL A 222 -14.18 15.52 0.04
N SER A 223 -14.10 16.21 1.16
CA SER A 223 -14.25 17.65 1.31
C SER A 223 -13.03 18.17 2.05
N LEU A 224 -12.15 18.89 1.36
CA LEU A 224 -11.02 19.60 1.94
C LEU A 224 -11.48 20.99 2.39
N THR A 225 -11.14 21.41 3.61
CA THR A 225 -11.33 22.80 4.07
C THR A 225 -10.00 23.35 4.54
N VAL A 226 -9.51 24.40 3.89
CA VAL A 226 -8.25 25.08 4.20
C VAL A 226 -8.56 26.39 4.93
N ARG A 227 -7.84 26.65 6.03
CA ARG A 227 -7.89 27.90 6.81
C ARG A 227 -6.51 28.25 7.35
N GLY A 228 -5.80 29.15 6.69
CA GLY A 228 -4.40 29.45 6.96
C GLY A 228 -3.56 28.18 6.92
N SER A 229 -2.82 27.92 7.99
CA SER A 229 -1.97 26.72 8.12
C SER A 229 -2.69 25.44 8.57
N SER A 230 -4.03 25.42 8.58
CA SER A 230 -4.85 24.26 9.01
C SER A 230 -5.67 23.66 7.87
N LEU A 231 -5.71 22.32 7.79
CA LEU A 231 -6.47 21.54 6.82
C LEU A 231 -7.43 20.59 7.54
N THR A 232 -8.73 20.64 7.22
CA THR A 232 -9.68 19.56 7.54
C THR A 232 -9.91 18.70 6.30
N VAL A 233 -9.77 17.39 6.44
CA VAL A 233 -10.08 16.37 5.42
C VAL A 233 -11.30 15.58 5.90
N ASP A 234 -12.45 15.80 5.27
CA ASP A 234 -13.72 15.18 5.66
C ASP A 234 -14.21 14.21 4.57
N PHE A 235 -14.35 12.92 4.91
CA PHE A 235 -14.84 11.87 4.01
C PHE A 235 -16.36 11.62 4.11
N GLY A 236 -17.10 12.50 4.78
CA GLY A 236 -18.55 12.45 4.89
C GLY A 236 -19.25 12.31 3.54
N GLY A 237 -20.15 11.34 3.44
CA GLY A 237 -20.86 10.99 2.20
C GLY A 237 -20.19 9.90 1.35
N SER A 238 -19.04 9.37 1.76
CA SER A 238 -18.51 8.09 1.29
C SER A 238 -19.43 6.93 1.67
N ALA A 239 -19.35 5.81 0.94
CA ALA A 239 -20.21 4.65 1.14
C ALA A 239 -20.03 3.98 2.53
N PRO A 240 -21.10 3.41 3.12
CA PRO A 240 -20.98 2.45 4.22
C PRO A 240 -20.08 1.26 3.83
N GLN A 241 -19.50 0.58 4.82
CA GLN A 241 -18.69 -0.61 4.56
C GLN A 241 -19.51 -1.65 3.78
N THR A 242 -18.96 -2.11 2.67
CA THR A 242 -19.58 -3.05 1.74
C THR A 242 -19.46 -4.50 2.21
N GLU A 243 -20.17 -5.40 1.55
CA GLU A 243 -20.11 -6.82 1.87
C GLU A 243 -18.77 -7.42 1.43
N GLY A 244 -18.21 -6.99 0.30
CA GLY A 244 -16.89 -7.40 -0.17
C GLY A 244 -15.71 -6.66 0.45
N GLY A 245 -14.50 -7.18 0.19
CA GLY A 245 -13.25 -6.78 0.82
C GLY A 245 -12.67 -5.40 0.49
N VAL A 246 -13.42 -4.50 -0.17
CA VAL A 246 -12.97 -3.15 -0.56
C VAL A 246 -13.02 -2.11 0.57
N ASN A 247 -13.12 -2.56 1.82
CA ASN A 247 -13.22 -1.67 2.97
C ASN A 247 -11.81 -1.32 3.48
N ALA A 248 -11.42 -0.05 3.40
CA ALA A 248 -10.17 0.41 4.00
C ALA A 248 -10.35 0.70 5.49
N VAL A 249 -9.45 0.20 6.34
CA VAL A 249 -9.36 0.65 7.74
C VAL A 249 -8.81 2.08 7.81
N ALA A 250 -9.11 2.84 8.86
CA ALA A 250 -8.64 4.22 9.03
C ALA A 250 -7.12 4.39 8.79
N ALA A 251 -6.30 3.41 9.17
CA ALA A 251 -4.85 3.43 8.95
C ALA A 251 -4.43 3.54 7.48
N ILE A 252 -5.20 2.97 6.55
CA ILE A 252 -5.02 3.12 5.10
C ILE A 252 -5.34 4.55 4.68
N THR A 253 -6.50 5.07 5.13
CA THR A 253 -6.98 6.41 4.79
C THR A 253 -6.02 7.49 5.29
N HIS A 254 -5.53 7.37 6.54
CA HIS A 254 -4.47 8.23 7.07
C HIS A 254 -3.16 8.13 6.28
N SER A 255 -2.80 6.97 5.74
CA SER A 255 -1.61 6.80 4.91
C SER A 255 -1.75 7.50 3.55
N ALA A 256 -2.92 7.40 2.90
CA ALA A 256 -3.22 8.12 1.67
C ALA A 256 -3.25 9.65 1.88
N ILE A 257 -3.83 10.13 2.99
CA ILE A 257 -3.80 11.55 3.37
C ILE A 257 -2.36 12.03 3.58
N ARG A 258 -1.55 11.29 4.34
CA ARG A 258 -0.11 11.60 4.56
C ARG A 258 0.66 11.68 3.25
N TYR A 259 0.45 10.71 2.36
CA TYR A 259 1.08 10.68 1.04
C TYR A 259 0.70 11.91 0.19
N VAL A 260 -0.60 12.20 0.02
CA VAL A 260 -1.02 13.31 -0.83
C VAL A 260 -0.64 14.67 -0.25
N VAL A 261 -0.83 14.89 1.06
CA VAL A 261 -0.40 16.14 1.71
C VAL A 261 1.11 16.34 1.55
N ARG A 262 1.92 15.28 1.73
CA ARG A 262 3.37 15.34 1.47
C ARG A 262 3.67 15.78 0.04
N CYS A 263 3.09 15.12 -0.97
CA CYS A 263 3.34 15.48 -2.37
C CYS A 263 2.94 16.92 -2.70
N ILE A 264 1.81 17.41 -2.15
CA ILE A 264 1.37 18.81 -2.34
C ILE A 264 2.30 19.78 -1.63
N VAL A 265 2.68 19.52 -0.37
CA VAL A 265 3.59 20.37 0.42
C VAL A 265 4.97 20.44 -0.22
N GLU A 266 5.58 19.31 -0.58
CA GLU A 266 6.89 19.27 -1.25
C GLU A 266 6.85 20.01 -2.59
N SER A 267 5.76 19.87 -3.37
CA SER A 267 5.59 20.59 -4.64
C SER A 267 5.32 22.08 -4.48
N LEU A 268 4.73 22.53 -3.36
CA LEU A 268 4.47 23.95 -3.09
C LEU A 268 5.65 24.66 -2.45
N LEU A 269 6.48 23.95 -1.68
CA LEU A 269 7.67 24.48 -1.01
C LEU A 269 8.94 24.38 -1.87
N GLU A 270 8.96 23.47 -2.86
CA GLU A 270 10.16 23.08 -3.64
C GLU A 270 11.29 22.49 -2.77
N ASP A 271 10.92 21.91 -1.61
CA ASP A 271 11.83 21.38 -0.59
C ASP A 271 11.26 20.04 -0.03
N PRO A 272 12.03 18.94 0.00
CA PRO A 272 11.54 17.66 0.53
C PRO A 272 11.26 17.70 2.04
N LEU A 273 10.18 17.03 2.47
CA LEU A 273 9.91 16.82 3.89
C LEU A 273 10.92 15.84 4.51
N PRO A 274 11.30 16.02 5.79
CA PRO A 274 12.04 15.03 6.55
C PRO A 274 11.37 13.64 6.48
N ALA A 275 12.17 12.57 6.46
CA ALA A 275 11.71 11.22 6.14
C ALA A 275 10.55 10.67 7.00
N GLY A 276 10.34 11.18 8.22
CA GLY A 276 9.20 10.81 9.07
C GLY A 276 7.86 11.43 8.64
N GLY A 277 7.87 12.49 7.82
CA GLY A 277 6.67 13.22 7.38
C GLY A 277 5.97 14.05 8.46
N GLY A 278 6.50 14.08 9.69
CA GLY A 278 5.92 14.80 10.82
C GLY A 278 4.75 14.07 11.49
N SER A 279 4.23 14.67 12.55
CA SER A 279 3.07 14.16 13.28
C SER A 279 1.77 14.35 12.50
N MET A 280 1.71 15.30 11.56
CA MET A 280 0.52 15.79 10.83
C MET A 280 -0.43 16.62 11.71
N ASN A 281 0.10 17.33 12.70
CA ASN A 281 -0.71 18.08 13.68
C ASN A 281 -1.58 19.19 13.07
N ALA A 282 -1.27 19.63 11.84
CA ALA A 282 -2.03 20.63 11.08
C ALA A 282 -3.23 20.04 10.30
N VAL A 283 -3.45 18.73 10.34
CA VAL A 283 -4.46 18.02 9.53
C VAL A 283 -5.49 17.32 10.40
N ASP A 284 -6.70 17.90 10.48
CA ASP A 284 -7.89 17.31 11.08
C ASP A 284 -8.52 16.31 10.10
N VAL A 285 -8.77 15.07 10.53
CA VAL A 285 -9.28 13.99 9.66
C VAL A 285 -10.60 13.48 10.20
N ARG A 286 -11.64 13.48 9.36
CA ARG A 286 -12.99 13.06 9.72
C ARG A 286 -13.43 11.93 8.81
N LEU A 287 -13.56 10.74 9.40
CA LEU A 287 -13.99 9.54 8.70
C LEU A 287 -15.40 9.14 9.18
N PRO A 288 -16.33 8.81 8.28
CA PRO A 288 -17.59 8.22 8.68
C PRO A 288 -17.33 6.79 9.19
N ALA A 289 -17.64 6.53 10.46
CA ALA A 289 -17.42 5.20 11.05
C ALA A 289 -18.22 4.11 10.33
N ARG A 290 -17.64 2.91 10.20
CA ARG A 290 -18.21 1.76 9.48
C ARG A 290 -18.45 2.06 8.00
N SER A 291 -17.47 2.68 7.35
CA SER A 291 -17.50 3.06 5.92
C SER A 291 -16.42 2.31 5.12
N VAL A 292 -16.41 2.50 3.80
CA VAL A 292 -15.30 2.02 2.95
C VAL A 292 -13.96 2.72 3.22
N VAL A 293 -13.93 3.81 4.01
CA VAL A 293 -12.68 4.51 4.41
C VAL A 293 -12.36 4.43 5.91
N ASP A 294 -13.26 3.85 6.70
CA ASP A 294 -13.07 3.52 8.11
C ASP A 294 -13.88 2.25 8.44
N ALA A 295 -13.34 1.13 7.97
CA ALA A 295 -13.93 -0.18 8.13
C ALA A 295 -13.91 -0.66 9.59
N ALA A 296 -15.01 -1.26 10.04
CA ALA A 296 -15.08 -1.93 11.34
C ALA A 296 -15.35 -3.45 11.19
N LEU A 297 -15.01 -4.21 12.23
CA LEU A 297 -15.31 -5.64 12.32
C LEU A 297 -16.79 -5.95 12.00
N PRO A 298 -17.08 -7.08 11.34
CA PRO A 298 -16.14 -8.13 10.92
C PRO A 298 -15.56 -7.98 9.50
N ALA A 299 -15.68 -6.81 8.85
CA ALA A 299 -15.41 -6.62 7.42
C ALA A 299 -14.08 -7.20 6.91
N SER A 300 -14.11 -7.76 5.70
CA SER A 300 -12.93 -7.97 4.86
C SER A 300 -12.35 -6.62 4.40
N VAL A 301 -11.02 -6.52 4.36
CA VAL A 301 -10.23 -5.29 4.12
C VAL A 301 -9.05 -5.49 3.15
N ALA A 302 -8.80 -6.71 2.66
CA ALA A 302 -7.68 -7.01 1.76
C ALA A 302 -7.68 -6.13 0.49
N ALA A 303 -8.81 -6.00 -0.21
CA ALA A 303 -8.92 -5.09 -1.35
C ALA A 303 -8.90 -3.60 -0.92
N GLY A 304 -9.30 -3.31 0.31
CA GLY A 304 -9.20 -1.98 0.93
C GLY A 304 -7.76 -1.42 0.93
N ASN A 305 -6.78 -2.28 1.23
CA ASN A 305 -5.36 -1.90 1.22
C ASN A 305 -4.82 -1.59 -0.19
N VAL A 306 -5.27 -2.31 -1.22
CA VAL A 306 -4.63 -2.27 -2.56
C VAL A 306 -5.43 -1.51 -3.62
N GLU A 307 -6.76 -1.48 -3.52
CA GLU A 307 -7.65 -0.81 -4.48
C GLU A 307 -8.28 0.46 -3.90
N THR A 308 -8.84 0.37 -2.69
CA THR A 308 -9.51 1.53 -2.05
C THR A 308 -8.52 2.60 -1.63
N SER A 309 -7.31 2.23 -1.22
CA SER A 309 -6.20 3.17 -0.96
C SER A 309 -5.84 4.03 -2.18
N GLN A 310 -5.82 3.43 -3.38
CA GLN A 310 -5.60 4.14 -4.64
C GLN A 310 -6.76 5.11 -4.91
N ARG A 311 -8.01 4.66 -4.71
CA ARG A 311 -9.18 5.51 -4.95
C ARG A 311 -9.29 6.68 -3.96
N ILE A 312 -8.92 6.48 -2.69
CA ILE A 312 -8.78 7.56 -1.69
C ILE A 312 -7.75 8.58 -2.16
N THR A 313 -6.62 8.12 -2.71
CA THR A 313 -5.58 9.01 -3.26
C THR A 313 -6.09 9.78 -4.48
N ASP A 314 -6.79 9.13 -5.40
CA ASP A 314 -7.36 9.75 -6.59
C ASP A 314 -8.32 10.89 -6.22
N VAL A 315 -9.24 10.70 -5.26
CA VAL A 315 -10.17 11.77 -4.84
C VAL A 315 -9.47 12.90 -4.08
N LEU A 316 -8.44 12.60 -3.28
CA LEU A 316 -7.64 13.63 -2.62
C LEU A 316 -6.90 14.51 -3.64
N LEU A 317 -6.25 13.89 -4.65
CA LEU A 317 -5.57 14.62 -5.73
C LEU A 317 -6.56 15.39 -6.63
N ALA A 318 -7.77 14.85 -6.84
CA ALA A 318 -8.84 15.56 -7.53
C ALA A 318 -9.20 16.86 -6.78
N ALA A 319 -9.54 16.77 -5.49
CA ALA A 319 -9.93 17.90 -4.65
C ALA A 319 -8.81 18.94 -4.45
N PHE A 320 -7.56 18.51 -4.16
CA PHE A 320 -6.43 19.44 -4.05
C PHE A 320 -6.19 20.22 -5.34
N GLY A 321 -6.40 19.60 -6.49
CA GLY A 321 -6.27 20.28 -7.77
C GLY A 321 -7.48 21.13 -8.18
N GLU A 322 -8.56 21.20 -7.38
CA GLU A 322 -9.51 22.32 -7.50
C GLU A 322 -8.90 23.60 -6.94
N ALA A 323 -8.21 23.49 -5.80
CA ALA A 323 -7.44 24.59 -5.20
C ALA A 323 -6.18 24.94 -6.00
N LEU A 324 -5.52 23.93 -6.56
CA LEU A 324 -4.21 24.01 -7.19
C LEU A 324 -4.20 23.39 -8.60
N PRO A 325 -4.95 23.96 -9.57
CA PRO A 325 -5.14 23.36 -10.90
C PRO A 325 -3.85 23.18 -11.71
N ASN A 326 -2.80 23.94 -11.39
CA ASN A 326 -1.49 23.86 -12.04
C ASN A 326 -0.46 23.01 -11.28
N VAL A 327 -0.85 22.36 -10.16
CA VAL A 327 0.04 21.48 -9.36
C VAL A 327 -0.40 20.03 -9.49
N ALA A 328 -1.70 19.75 -9.41
CA ALA A 328 -2.19 18.38 -9.41
C ALA A 328 -2.06 17.72 -10.81
N PRO A 329 -1.60 16.46 -10.88
CA PRO A 329 -1.59 15.68 -12.12
C PRO A 329 -3.01 15.20 -12.49
N ALA A 330 -3.13 14.62 -13.68
CA ALA A 330 -4.23 13.73 -14.04
C ALA A 330 -4.16 12.41 -13.24
N LEU A 331 -5.22 11.61 -13.25
CA LEU A 331 -5.26 10.36 -12.48
C LEU A 331 -4.34 9.30 -13.09
N SER A 332 -3.59 8.60 -12.24
CA SER A 332 -2.81 7.43 -12.63
C SER A 332 -3.70 6.18 -12.73
N GLN A 333 -3.10 5.01 -12.97
CA GLN A 333 -3.84 3.76 -13.18
C GLN A 333 -4.93 3.41 -12.14
N GLY A 334 -4.92 3.97 -10.92
CA GLY A 334 -6.03 3.86 -9.96
C GLY A 334 -6.33 2.45 -9.44
N THR A 335 -5.35 1.54 -9.52
CA THR A 335 -5.42 0.13 -9.12
C THR A 335 -4.00 -0.39 -8.86
N MET A 336 -3.85 -1.43 -8.06
CA MET A 336 -2.58 -2.19 -7.98
C MET A 336 -2.56 -3.43 -8.88
N ASN A 337 -3.65 -3.75 -9.58
CA ASN A 337 -3.81 -4.96 -10.40
C ASN A 337 -3.42 -6.24 -9.64
N ASN A 338 -3.90 -6.37 -8.41
CA ASN A 338 -3.49 -7.42 -7.49
C ASN A 338 -3.85 -8.81 -8.04
N THR A 339 -2.85 -9.68 -8.11
CA THR A 339 -2.97 -11.02 -8.64
C THR A 339 -2.32 -12.00 -7.67
N THR A 340 -3.10 -12.96 -7.16
CA THR A 340 -2.56 -14.10 -6.41
C THR A 340 -2.85 -15.41 -7.11
N VAL A 341 -1.90 -16.35 -7.00
CA VAL A 341 -1.99 -17.67 -7.59
C VAL A 341 -1.42 -18.69 -6.61
N GLY A 342 -2.08 -19.83 -6.44
CA GLY A 342 -1.50 -20.92 -5.63
C GLY A 342 -2.03 -22.29 -6.02
N GLY A 343 -1.21 -23.30 -5.74
CA GLY A 343 -1.42 -24.68 -6.14
C GLY A 343 -0.32 -25.57 -5.60
N ILE A 344 -0.11 -26.71 -6.24
CA ILE A 344 1.01 -27.62 -5.96
C ILE A 344 1.99 -27.53 -7.13
N ASP A 345 3.27 -27.37 -6.82
CA ASP A 345 4.35 -27.34 -7.80
C ASP A 345 4.76 -28.78 -8.18
N PRO A 346 4.55 -29.22 -9.44
CA PRO A 346 4.86 -30.58 -9.87
C PRO A 346 6.36 -30.89 -9.93
N ARG A 347 7.24 -29.91 -9.64
CA ARG A 347 8.69 -30.09 -9.59
C ARG A 347 9.17 -30.67 -8.26
N ASN A 348 8.40 -30.52 -7.19
CA ASN A 348 8.77 -30.91 -5.81
C ASN A 348 7.58 -31.35 -4.92
N ASP A 349 6.37 -31.39 -5.45
CA ASP A 349 5.11 -31.71 -4.75
C ASP A 349 4.79 -30.78 -3.55
N GLN A 350 5.38 -29.58 -3.51
CA GLN A 350 5.11 -28.59 -2.45
C GLN A 350 4.00 -27.60 -2.83
N VAL A 351 3.29 -27.10 -1.83
CA VAL A 351 2.32 -26.01 -1.99
C VAL A 351 3.08 -24.71 -2.24
N PHE A 352 2.62 -23.91 -3.20
CA PHE A 352 3.12 -22.55 -3.42
C PHE A 352 2.01 -21.51 -3.27
N ALA A 353 2.41 -20.31 -2.86
CA ALA A 353 1.58 -19.11 -2.91
C ALA A 353 2.37 -17.97 -3.55
N TYR A 354 1.77 -17.36 -4.56
CA TYR A 354 2.30 -16.23 -5.30
C TYR A 354 1.40 -15.01 -5.10
N TYR A 355 2.04 -13.85 -4.92
CA TYR A 355 1.43 -12.55 -4.78
C TYR A 355 2.21 -11.55 -5.62
N GLU A 356 1.51 -10.78 -6.46
CA GLU A 356 2.09 -9.65 -7.18
C GLU A 356 1.06 -8.53 -7.39
N THR A 357 1.53 -7.28 -7.31
CA THR A 357 0.86 -6.11 -7.87
C THR A 357 1.57 -5.72 -9.17
N VAL A 358 0.83 -5.27 -10.19
CA VAL A 358 1.38 -4.91 -11.50
C VAL A 358 1.23 -3.40 -11.73
N GLY A 359 2.31 -2.76 -12.16
CA GLY A 359 2.33 -1.35 -12.54
C GLY A 359 1.44 -1.02 -13.76
N GLY A 360 1.37 0.26 -14.10
CA GLY A 360 0.56 0.75 -15.21
C GLY A 360 0.89 2.18 -15.59
N GLY A 361 -0.05 2.88 -16.21
CA GLY A 361 0.18 4.26 -16.62
C GLY A 361 0.08 5.26 -15.47
N MET A 362 1.10 6.09 -15.31
CA MET A 362 1.05 7.30 -14.48
C MET A 362 0.27 8.41 -15.20
N GLY A 363 -0.47 9.23 -14.45
CA GLY A 363 -1.15 10.40 -15.03
C GLY A 363 -0.16 11.46 -15.55
N GLY A 364 -0.53 12.17 -16.61
CA GLY A 364 0.21 13.35 -17.06
C GLY A 364 0.22 14.44 -15.98
N GLY A 365 1.35 15.13 -15.81
CA GLY A 365 1.50 16.21 -14.83
C GLY A 365 1.54 17.60 -15.47
N PRO A 366 1.53 18.67 -14.67
CA PRO A 366 1.77 20.03 -15.17
C PRO A 366 3.19 20.21 -15.74
N THR A 367 4.16 19.40 -15.31
CA THR A 367 5.59 19.50 -15.65
C THR A 367 6.05 18.51 -16.72
N GLY A 368 5.23 17.52 -17.11
CA GLY A 368 5.61 16.54 -18.13
C GLY A 368 4.66 15.35 -18.26
N PRO A 369 4.90 14.47 -19.26
CA PRO A 369 4.08 13.27 -19.50
C PRO A 369 4.23 12.24 -18.37
N GLY A 370 3.21 11.41 -18.20
CA GLY A 370 3.21 10.31 -17.24
C GLY A 370 4.13 9.17 -17.69
N LEU A 371 4.84 8.57 -16.72
CA LEU A 371 5.64 7.36 -16.94
C LEU A 371 4.74 6.15 -17.28
N SER A 372 5.23 5.29 -18.18
CA SER A 372 4.53 4.08 -18.61
C SER A 372 4.97 2.85 -17.81
N GLY A 373 4.02 1.99 -17.45
CA GLY A 373 4.26 0.72 -16.75
C GLY A 373 4.95 0.82 -15.39
N VAL A 374 4.68 1.86 -14.62
CA VAL A 374 5.23 2.06 -13.26
C VAL A 374 4.17 1.81 -12.18
N HIS A 375 4.61 1.50 -10.97
CA HIS A 375 3.75 1.62 -9.81
C HIS A 375 3.51 3.09 -9.47
N CYS A 376 2.31 3.41 -8.98
CA CYS A 376 1.88 4.78 -8.68
C CYS A 376 1.28 4.84 -7.28
N HIS A 377 1.47 5.99 -6.63
CA HIS A 377 0.82 6.37 -5.38
C HIS A 377 0.98 5.34 -4.27
N MET A 378 -0.06 4.57 -3.95
CA MET A 378 -0.05 3.68 -2.78
C MET A 378 0.81 2.42 -2.92
N SER A 379 1.51 2.25 -4.05
CA SER A 379 2.48 1.18 -4.31
C SER A 379 3.70 1.75 -5.04
N ASN A 380 4.89 1.24 -4.72
CA ASN A 380 6.14 1.55 -5.42
C ASN A 380 7.11 0.33 -5.37
N SER A 381 6.57 -0.88 -5.55
CA SER A 381 7.36 -2.12 -5.57
C SER A 381 8.11 -2.28 -6.89
N LEU A 382 9.22 -3.02 -6.88
CA LEU A 382 9.82 -3.52 -8.11
C LEU A 382 8.96 -4.66 -8.69
N ASN A 383 9.05 -4.88 -10.01
CA ASN A 383 8.44 -6.02 -10.67
C ASN A 383 9.19 -7.31 -10.31
N THR A 384 8.52 -8.46 -10.29
CA THR A 384 9.23 -9.76 -10.24
C THR A 384 9.93 -10.00 -11.59
N PRO A 385 11.27 -10.19 -11.64
CA PRO A 385 11.95 -10.57 -12.88
C PRO A 385 11.40 -11.87 -13.45
N VAL A 386 11.35 -12.00 -14.78
CA VAL A 386 10.77 -13.19 -15.45
C VAL A 386 11.49 -14.47 -15.02
N GLU A 387 12.83 -14.48 -15.10
CA GLU A 387 13.66 -15.63 -14.72
C GLU A 387 13.47 -16.02 -13.24
N ALA A 388 13.37 -15.04 -12.34
CA ALA A 388 13.11 -15.28 -10.92
C ALA A 388 11.71 -15.83 -10.67
N LEU A 389 10.71 -15.43 -11.46
CA LEU A 389 9.34 -15.93 -11.37
C LEU A 389 9.25 -17.39 -11.85
N GLU A 390 9.77 -17.70 -13.04
CA GLU A 390 9.74 -19.06 -13.62
C GLU A 390 10.63 -20.04 -12.85
N HIS A 391 11.71 -19.55 -12.22
CA HIS A 391 12.48 -20.34 -11.27
C HIS A 391 11.66 -20.67 -10.02
N ALA A 392 11.07 -19.66 -9.38
CA ALA A 392 10.39 -19.85 -8.09
C ALA A 392 9.04 -20.59 -8.19
N TYR A 393 8.31 -20.47 -9.30
CA TYR A 393 6.94 -20.98 -9.43
C TYR A 393 6.72 -21.78 -10.72
N PRO A 394 5.73 -22.69 -10.79
CA PRO A 394 5.38 -23.45 -11.98
C PRO A 394 4.62 -22.58 -13.00
N PHE A 395 5.26 -21.53 -13.49
CA PHE A 395 4.73 -20.56 -14.45
C PHE A 395 5.65 -20.40 -15.66
N ARG A 396 5.12 -19.87 -16.76
CA ARG A 396 5.90 -19.32 -17.88
C ARG A 396 5.32 -17.98 -18.32
N VAL A 397 6.17 -16.96 -18.44
CA VAL A 397 5.76 -15.63 -18.92
C VAL A 397 5.81 -15.62 -20.45
N THR A 398 4.63 -15.72 -21.07
CA THR A 398 4.52 -15.74 -22.54
C THR A 398 4.50 -14.35 -23.16
N HIS A 399 4.22 -13.30 -22.36
CA HIS A 399 4.35 -11.91 -22.78
C HIS A 399 4.56 -10.99 -21.58
N TYR A 400 5.47 -10.02 -21.72
CA TYR A 400 5.56 -8.89 -20.80
C TYR A 400 6.01 -7.63 -21.55
N GLY A 401 5.24 -6.55 -21.46
CA GLY A 401 5.54 -5.30 -22.14
C GLY A 401 4.48 -4.23 -21.91
N PHE A 402 4.70 -3.04 -22.50
CA PHE A 402 3.70 -1.98 -22.48
C PHE A 402 2.44 -2.33 -23.28
N ARG A 403 1.38 -1.59 -23.04
CA ARG A 403 0.10 -1.63 -23.76
C ARG A 403 -0.06 -0.31 -24.53
N PRO A 404 0.48 -0.20 -25.76
CA PRO A 404 0.59 1.07 -26.47
C PRO A 404 -0.77 1.73 -26.73
N GLY A 405 -0.86 3.04 -26.54
CA GLY A 405 -2.09 3.81 -26.76
C GLY A 405 -3.18 3.59 -25.71
N SER A 406 -2.81 3.14 -24.51
CA SER A 406 -3.70 3.11 -23.34
C SER A 406 -3.59 4.37 -22.47
N GLY A 407 -2.50 5.13 -22.58
CA GLY A 407 -2.34 6.43 -21.94
C GLY A 407 -3.13 7.54 -22.63
N GLY A 408 -3.86 8.32 -21.83
CA GLY A 408 -4.75 9.39 -22.29
C GLY A 408 -4.05 10.51 -23.03
N SER A 409 -4.76 11.12 -23.99
CA SER A 409 -4.26 12.25 -24.77
C SER A 409 -4.18 13.53 -23.95
N GLY A 410 -3.23 14.40 -24.26
CA GLY A 410 -3.08 15.71 -23.64
C GLY A 410 -1.80 16.37 -24.12
N ARG A 411 -1.59 17.64 -23.77
CA ARG A 411 -0.28 18.31 -23.93
C ARG A 411 0.82 17.48 -23.27
N HIS A 412 0.53 16.99 -22.06
CA HIS A 412 1.31 15.96 -21.40
C HIS A 412 0.48 14.68 -21.36
N ARG A 413 0.84 13.70 -22.20
CA ARG A 413 0.13 12.41 -22.27
C ARG A 413 0.22 11.64 -20.97
N GLY A 414 -0.81 10.87 -20.65
CA GLY A 414 -0.72 9.83 -19.64
C GLY A 414 0.17 8.68 -20.11
N GLY A 415 0.78 7.97 -19.18
CA GLY A 415 1.60 6.80 -19.48
C GLY A 415 0.78 5.61 -19.97
N ASP A 416 1.38 4.75 -20.78
CA ASP A 416 0.78 3.48 -21.18
C ASP A 416 0.84 2.45 -20.05
N GLY A 417 -0.18 1.60 -19.98
CA GLY A 417 -0.24 0.46 -19.08
C GLY A 417 0.70 -0.69 -19.46
N LEU A 418 0.65 -1.79 -18.71
CA LEU A 418 1.35 -3.04 -18.99
C LEU A 418 0.39 -4.13 -19.48
N ARG A 419 0.95 -5.11 -20.19
CA ARG A 419 0.37 -6.44 -20.39
C ARG A 419 1.37 -7.48 -19.85
N ARG A 420 0.90 -8.35 -18.96
CA ARG A 420 1.65 -9.52 -18.47
C ARG A 420 0.80 -10.77 -18.68
N ASP A 421 1.31 -11.70 -19.48
CA ASP A 421 0.64 -12.98 -19.78
C ASP A 421 1.46 -14.12 -19.15
N ILE A 422 0.82 -14.88 -18.27
CA ILE A 422 1.42 -15.96 -17.48
C ILE A 422 0.67 -17.26 -17.80
N GLU A 423 1.38 -18.21 -18.40
CA GLU A 423 0.96 -19.60 -18.54
C GLU A 423 1.15 -20.32 -17.21
N LEU A 424 0.11 -21.01 -16.74
CA LEU A 424 0.10 -21.78 -15.51
C LEU A 424 0.50 -23.23 -15.86
N LEU A 425 1.63 -23.72 -15.36
CA LEU A 425 2.14 -25.07 -15.69
C LEU A 425 1.56 -26.17 -14.77
N THR A 426 0.59 -25.82 -13.93
CA THR A 426 -0.10 -26.69 -12.97
C THR A 426 -1.50 -26.15 -12.68
N ASP A 427 -2.38 -26.98 -12.12
CA ASP A 427 -3.72 -26.61 -11.70
C ASP A 427 -3.71 -25.64 -10.50
N ALA A 428 -4.13 -24.39 -10.72
CA ALA A 428 -4.04 -23.34 -9.71
C ALA A 428 -5.38 -22.70 -9.35
N THR A 429 -5.45 -22.15 -8.14
CA THR A 429 -6.46 -21.14 -7.77
C THR A 429 -5.86 -19.79 -8.11
N VAL A 430 -6.60 -18.97 -8.87
CA VAL A 430 -6.26 -17.58 -9.18
C VAL A 430 -7.27 -16.69 -8.46
N THR A 431 -6.77 -15.69 -7.73
CA THR A 431 -7.60 -14.57 -7.24
C THR A 431 -7.10 -13.27 -7.85
N LEU A 432 -8.04 -12.44 -8.31
CA LEU A 432 -7.80 -11.11 -8.84
C LEU A 432 -8.56 -10.10 -7.98
N LEU A 433 -7.89 -9.02 -7.59
CA LEU A 433 -8.50 -7.84 -7.01
C LEU A 433 -7.97 -6.63 -7.79
N SER A 434 -8.83 -5.99 -8.57
CA SER A 434 -8.43 -4.90 -9.46
C SER A 434 -9.57 -3.97 -9.81
N GLU A 435 -9.21 -2.70 -9.98
CA GLU A 435 -10.10 -1.58 -10.29
C GLU A 435 -9.88 -1.02 -11.70
N ARG A 436 -10.67 -0.01 -12.07
CA ARG A 436 -10.59 0.70 -13.36
C ARG A 436 -10.74 -0.25 -14.55
N ARG A 437 -11.63 -1.24 -14.41
CA ARG A 437 -12.07 -2.19 -15.45
C ARG A 437 -13.34 -1.69 -16.14
N VAL A 438 -14.22 -1.01 -15.41
CA VAL A 438 -15.40 -0.34 -15.99
C VAL A 438 -15.03 1.05 -16.51
N ARG A 439 -14.35 1.86 -15.69
CA ARG A 439 -13.98 3.25 -16.01
C ARG A 439 -12.46 3.45 -15.97
N GLY A 440 -11.90 4.02 -17.03
CA GLY A 440 -10.47 4.35 -17.09
C GLY A 440 -10.13 5.63 -16.30
N PRO A 441 -8.85 5.86 -15.95
CA PRO A 441 -8.45 7.04 -15.17
C PRO A 441 -8.74 8.36 -15.87
N GLY A 442 -9.26 9.33 -15.10
CA GLY A 442 -9.64 10.65 -15.57
C GLY A 442 -8.46 11.50 -16.02
N GLY A 443 -8.60 12.14 -17.18
CA GLY A 443 -7.71 13.24 -17.61
C GLY A 443 -7.95 14.53 -16.81
N ARG A 444 -7.05 15.50 -16.93
CA ARG A 444 -7.13 16.80 -16.22
C ARG A 444 -6.83 17.98 -17.13
N ASN A 445 -7.43 19.14 -16.82
CA ASN A 445 -7.23 20.40 -17.54
C ASN A 445 -7.45 20.30 -19.06
N GLY A 446 -8.46 19.52 -19.48
CA GLY A 446 -8.77 19.26 -20.90
C GLY A 446 -8.00 18.09 -21.54
N GLY A 447 -7.17 17.37 -20.79
CA GLY A 447 -6.63 16.09 -21.22
C GLY A 447 -7.69 14.98 -21.19
N GLY A 448 -7.53 13.98 -22.06
CA GLY A 448 -8.42 12.82 -22.18
C GLY A 448 -8.09 11.69 -21.20
N ASN A 449 -9.05 10.79 -21.01
CA ASN A 449 -8.94 9.68 -20.07
C ASN A 449 -7.98 8.59 -20.55
N GLY A 450 -7.36 7.88 -19.60
CA GLY A 450 -6.66 6.62 -19.87
C GLY A 450 -7.64 5.49 -20.18
N ALA A 451 -7.19 4.48 -20.92
CA ALA A 451 -8.00 3.31 -21.23
C ALA A 451 -8.15 2.37 -20.01
N PRO A 452 -9.35 1.82 -19.75
CA PRO A 452 -9.58 0.83 -18.70
C PRO A 452 -8.62 -0.36 -18.80
N GLY A 453 -8.31 -0.98 -17.66
CA GLY A 453 -7.61 -2.26 -17.58
C GLY A 453 -8.51 -3.43 -18.02
N ARG A 454 -7.93 -4.60 -18.25
CA ARG A 454 -8.65 -5.83 -18.63
C ARG A 454 -7.99 -7.06 -18.02
N ASN A 455 -8.79 -7.99 -17.53
CA ASN A 455 -8.33 -9.29 -17.03
C ASN A 455 -8.85 -10.36 -18.00
N LEU A 456 -7.99 -11.28 -18.45
CA LEU A 456 -8.37 -12.29 -19.44
C LEU A 456 -7.77 -13.65 -19.04
N LEU A 457 -8.51 -14.72 -19.28
CA LEU A 457 -8.00 -16.09 -19.18
C LEU A 457 -8.19 -16.81 -20.51
N THR A 458 -7.16 -17.53 -20.95
CA THR A 458 -7.24 -18.44 -22.09
C THR A 458 -7.12 -19.87 -21.59
N VAL A 459 -8.04 -20.76 -21.98
CA VAL A 459 -8.06 -22.18 -21.64
C VAL A 459 -8.33 -22.94 -22.94
N ASP A 460 -7.49 -23.91 -23.29
CA ASP A 460 -7.60 -24.69 -24.54
C ASP A 460 -7.75 -23.83 -25.83
N GLY A 461 -7.19 -22.63 -25.81
CA GLY A 461 -7.30 -21.63 -26.88
C GLY A 461 -8.57 -20.75 -26.82
N GLU A 462 -9.58 -21.12 -26.05
CA GLU A 462 -10.75 -20.28 -25.80
C GLU A 462 -10.41 -19.15 -24.81
N LYS A 463 -10.75 -17.92 -25.18
CA LYS A 463 -10.40 -16.72 -24.41
C LYS A 463 -11.63 -16.07 -23.79
N ARG A 464 -11.68 -16.02 -22.47
CA ARG A 464 -12.70 -15.32 -21.68
C ARG A 464 -12.16 -14.06 -21.02
N GLU A 465 -13.03 -13.06 -20.87
CA GLU A 465 -12.78 -11.89 -20.04
C GLU A 465 -13.22 -12.17 -18.60
N LEU A 466 -12.43 -11.72 -17.64
CA LEU A 466 -12.69 -11.85 -16.21
C LEU A 466 -13.06 -10.47 -15.63
N PRO A 467 -13.94 -10.42 -14.61
CA PRO A 467 -14.26 -9.16 -13.92
C PRO A 467 -13.03 -8.61 -13.15
N GLY A 468 -13.19 -7.40 -12.58
CA GLY A 468 -12.15 -6.77 -11.76
C GLY A 468 -11.81 -7.56 -10.51
N LYS A 469 -12.81 -8.22 -9.91
CA LYS A 469 -12.66 -9.07 -8.72
C LYS A 469 -13.18 -10.47 -9.01
N ALA A 470 -12.33 -11.47 -8.84
CA ALA A 470 -12.66 -12.87 -9.16
C ALA A 470 -11.79 -13.84 -8.36
N THR A 471 -12.36 -14.99 -7.98
CA THR A 471 -11.60 -16.18 -7.58
C THR A 471 -12.06 -17.35 -8.43
N LEU A 472 -11.12 -18.07 -9.06
CA LEU A 472 -11.41 -19.22 -9.91
C LEU A 472 -10.33 -20.30 -9.85
N ARG A 473 -10.69 -21.51 -10.26
CA ARG A 473 -9.72 -22.57 -10.62
C ARG A 473 -9.38 -22.44 -12.10
N ALA A 474 -8.09 -22.52 -12.42
CA ALA A 474 -7.56 -22.55 -13.78
C ALA A 474 -6.73 -23.84 -13.95
N PRO A 475 -7.01 -24.69 -14.96
CA PRO A 475 -6.23 -25.89 -15.20
C PRO A 475 -4.83 -25.56 -15.76
N ALA A 476 -3.91 -26.51 -15.66
CA ALA A 476 -2.61 -26.44 -16.31
C ALA A 476 -2.74 -26.12 -17.82
N GLY A 477 -1.81 -25.33 -18.36
CA GLY A 477 -1.85 -24.79 -19.73
C GLY A 477 -2.68 -23.52 -19.88
N SER A 478 -3.43 -23.09 -18.86
CA SER A 478 -4.18 -21.82 -18.91
C SER A 478 -3.25 -20.60 -18.96
N VAL A 479 -3.59 -19.59 -19.75
CA VAL A 479 -2.85 -18.32 -19.80
C VAL A 479 -3.68 -17.19 -19.19
N LEU A 480 -3.21 -16.65 -18.06
CA LEU A 480 -3.74 -15.46 -17.39
C LEU A 480 -3.07 -14.21 -17.97
N SER A 481 -3.84 -13.29 -18.56
CA SER A 481 -3.36 -12.03 -19.13
C SER A 481 -3.91 -10.85 -18.31
N ILE A 482 -3.04 -10.22 -17.52
CA ILE A 482 -3.32 -9.00 -16.77
C ILE A 482 -2.92 -7.81 -17.62
N ARG A 483 -3.87 -6.91 -17.88
CA ARG A 483 -3.66 -5.70 -18.69
C ARG A 483 -4.02 -4.49 -17.85
N SER A 484 -3.03 -3.75 -17.37
CA SER A 484 -3.29 -2.60 -16.50
C SER A 484 -3.99 -1.46 -17.27
N PRO A 485 -4.63 -0.53 -16.56
CA PRO A 485 -5.01 0.76 -17.12
C PRO A 485 -3.79 1.58 -17.55
N GLY A 486 -4.00 2.50 -18.49
CA GLY A 486 -3.10 3.65 -18.71
C GLY A 486 -3.45 4.82 -17.79
N GLY A 487 -2.64 5.88 -17.79
CA GLY A 487 -2.92 7.09 -17.02
C GLY A 487 -3.77 8.10 -17.81
N GLY A 488 -4.44 9.02 -17.13
CA GLY A 488 -5.10 10.17 -17.76
C GLY A 488 -4.08 11.16 -18.33
N GLY A 489 -4.43 11.85 -19.41
CA GLY A 489 -3.63 12.95 -19.96
C GLY A 489 -3.90 14.29 -19.27
N TRP A 490 -2.96 15.22 -19.40
CA TRP A 490 -3.02 16.55 -18.78
C TRP A 490 -2.86 17.67 -19.81
N GLY A 491 -3.75 18.66 -19.76
CA GLY A 491 -3.81 19.77 -20.70
C GLY A 491 -4.42 19.39 -22.04
N ILE A 492 -5.05 20.34 -22.73
CA ILE A 492 -5.52 20.18 -24.11
C ILE A 492 -4.32 19.79 -25.01
N PRO A 493 -4.42 18.76 -25.88
CA PRO A 493 -3.36 18.45 -26.84
C PRO A 493 -3.07 19.64 -27.76
N GLU A 494 -1.81 19.90 -28.04
CA GLU A 494 -1.45 20.79 -29.14
C GLU A 494 -1.87 20.15 -30.46
N VAL A 495 -2.68 20.86 -31.25
CA VAL A 495 -3.02 20.43 -32.60
C VAL A 495 -1.77 20.63 -33.45
N LEU A 496 -1.09 19.53 -33.77
CA LEU A 496 -0.08 19.52 -34.80
C LEU A 496 -0.78 19.76 -36.13
N ASP A 497 -0.64 20.98 -36.67
CA ASP A 497 -1.00 21.29 -38.05
C ASP A 497 -0.15 20.40 -38.96
N SER A 498 -0.81 19.63 -39.83
CA SER A 498 -0.25 18.44 -40.52
C SER A 498 0.50 18.76 -41.81
#